data_AF-A0A350YLF1-F1
#
_entry.id   AF-A0A350YLF1-F1
#
_cell.length_a   1.000
_cell.length_b   1.000
_cell.length_c   1.000
_cell.angle_alpha   90.00
_cell.angle_beta   90.00
_cell.angle_gamma   90.00
#
_symmetry.space_group_name_H-M   'P 1'
#
loop_
_entity.id
_entity.type
_entity.pdbx_description
1 polymer ?
#
loop_
_entity_poly.entity_id
_entity_poly.type
_entity_poly.pdbx_seq_one_letter_code
_entity_poly.pdbx_strand_id
1 'polypeptide(L)' 'MVKDAIIRNIEIIGEASKKISKETKQMHFRIPWKEIAGMRNKLIHDYLGVDVTVVILRHAALYMQK' A
#
# COMPACT_ATOMS: atom_id res chain seq x y z
N MET A 1 -16.37 9.01 5.02
CA MET A 1 -15.57 9.49 6.18
C MET A 1 -14.45 8.51 6.58
N VAL A 2 -14.72 7.28 7.04
CA VAL A 2 -13.62 6.35 7.43
C VAL A 2 -12.88 5.75 6.23
N LYS A 3 -13.60 5.34 5.17
CA LYS A 3 -12.99 4.83 3.93
C LYS A 3 -12.02 5.84 3.31
N ASP A 4 -12.43 7.10 3.21
CA ASP A 4 -11.61 8.17 2.62
C ASP A 4 -10.32 8.42 3.43
N ALA A 5 -10.41 8.37 4.76
CA ALA A 5 -9.23 8.49 5.63
C ALA A 5 -8.24 7.33 5.44
N ILE A 6 -8.75 6.10 5.26
CA ILE A 6 -7.90 4.92 5.01
C ILE A 6 -7.23 5.03 3.63
N ILE A 7 -7.99 5.41 2.59
CA ILE A 7 -7.45 5.64 1.24
C ILE A 7 -6.32 6.68 1.30
N ARG A 8 -6.57 7.80 1.98
CA ARG A 8 -5.60 8.87 2.14
C ARG A 8 -4.32 8.40 2.84
N ASN A 9 -4.44 7.58 3.87
CA ASN A 9 -3.28 7.01 4.56
C ASN A 9 -2.47 6.09 3.64
N ILE A 10 -3.13 5.27 2.83
CA ILE A 10 -2.45 4.41 1.86
C ILE A 10 -1.71 5.23 0.80
N GLU A 11 -2.29 6.32 0.31
CA GLU A 11 -1.61 7.23 -0.62
C GLU A 11 -0.33 7.83 0.00
N ILE A 12 -0.42 8.29 1.25
CA ILE A 12 0.72 8.88 1.98
C ILE A 12 1.84 7.84 2.14
N ILE A 13 1.49 6.61 2.52
CA ILE A 13 2.45 5.49 2.67
C ILE A 13 3.08 5.15 1.31
N GLY A 14 2.28 5.08 0.25
CA GLY A 14 2.75 4.83 -1.11
C GLY A 14 3.75 5.88 -1.59
N GLU A 15 3.48 7.16 -1.35
CA GLU A 15 4.41 8.26 -1.69
C GLU A 15 5.67 8.27 -0.81
N ALA A 16 5.53 8.04 0.50
CA ALA A 16 6.68 7.94 1.39
C ALA A 16 7.63 6.80 0.99
N SER A 17 7.07 5.65 0.57
CA SER A 17 7.87 4.49 0.13
C SER A 17 8.77 4.79 -1.08
N LYS A 18 8.35 5.69 -1.98
CA LYS A 18 9.16 6.11 -3.13
C LYS A 18 10.39 6.90 -2.71
N LYS A 19 10.30 7.68 -1.64
CA LYS A 19 11.37 8.54 -1.11
C LYS A 19 12.43 7.80 -0.30
N ILE A 20 12.15 6.56 0.12
CA ILE A 20 13.13 5.73 0.84
C ILE A 20 14.31 5.39 -0.08
N SER A 21 15.53 5.50 0.45
CA SER A 21 16.77 5.24 -0.29
C SER A 21 16.89 3.78 -0.76
N LYS A 22 17.71 3.56 -1.79
CA LYS A 22 17.89 2.23 -2.38
C LYS A 22 18.59 1.29 -1.39
N GLU A 23 19.54 1.82 -0.62
CA GLU A 23 20.31 1.11 0.40
C GLU A 23 19.38 0.58 1.50
N THR A 24 18.47 1.44 1.99
CA THR A 24 17.46 1.06 2.99
C THR A 24 16.52 -0.01 2.43
N LYS A 25 16.08 0.13 1.18
CA LYS A 25 15.23 -0.87 0.51
C LYS A 25 15.94 -2.22 0.36
N GLN A 26 17.24 -2.21 0.10
CA GLN A 26 18.07 -3.43 -0.01
C GLN A 26 18.26 -4.10 1.35
N MET A 27 18.53 -3.33 2.41
CA MET A 27 18.62 -3.87 3.78
C MET A 27 17.31 -4.51 4.23
N HIS A 28 16.18 -3.94 3.80
CA HIS A 28 14.84 -4.45 4.10
C HIS A 28 14.15 -5.05 2.86
N PHE A 29 14.85 -5.95 2.16
CA PHE A 29 14.36 -6.57 0.91
C PHE A 29 13.07 -7.39 1.07
N ARG A 30 12.74 -7.81 2.29
CA ARG A 30 11.50 -8.54 2.59
C ARG A 30 10.25 -7.66 2.54
N ILE A 31 10.42 -6.35 2.59
CA ILE A 31 9.31 -5.41 2.45
C ILE A 31 9.02 -5.22 0.96
N PRO A 32 7.76 -5.37 0.50
CA PRO A 32 7.38 -5.28 -0.90
C PRO A 32 7.28 -3.82 -1.37
N TRP A 33 8.41 -3.12 -1.44
CA TRP A 33 8.48 -1.67 -1.70
C TRP A 33 7.84 -1.26 -3.03
N LYS A 34 7.98 -2.10 -4.07
CA LYS A 34 7.41 -1.81 -5.40
C LYS A 34 5.89 -1.88 -5.37
N GLU A 35 5.35 -2.87 -4.66
CA GLU A 35 3.93 -3.10 -4.50
C GLU A 35 3.29 -1.98 -3.67
N ILE A 36 3.94 -1.54 -2.59
CA ILE A 36 3.50 -0.40 -1.77
C ILE A 36 3.45 0.87 -2.62
N ALA A 37 4.48 1.16 -3.41
CA ALA A 37 4.50 2.31 -4.30
C ALA A 37 3.45 2.21 -5.42
N GLY A 38 3.20 1.00 -5.93
CA GLY A 38 2.19 0.73 -6.97
C GLY A 38 0.74 0.78 -6.47
N MET A 39 0.52 0.55 -5.18
CA MET A 39 -0.80 0.58 -4.54
C MET A 39 -1.46 1.96 -4.65
N ARG A 40 -0.65 3.03 -4.52
CA ARG A 40 -1.08 4.41 -4.77
C ARG A 40 -1.60 4.58 -6.19
N ASN A 41 -0.93 4.03 -7.20
CA ASN A 41 -1.38 4.18 -8.59
C ASN A 41 -2.72 3.47 -8.82
N LYS A 42 -2.89 2.26 -8.26
CA LYS A 42 -4.15 1.51 -8.38
C LYS A 42 -5.33 2.22 -7.73
N LEU A 43 -5.15 2.80 -6.54
CA LEU A 43 -6.22 3.47 -5.80
C LEU A 43 -6.75 4.74 -6.50
N ILE A 44 -5.89 5.45 -7.22
CA ILE A 44 -6.28 6.71 -7.88
C ILE A 44 -6.89 6.46 -9.26
N HIS A 45 -6.42 5.41 -9.97
CA HIS A 45 -6.94 5.08 -11.30
C HIS A 45 -8.26 4.29 -11.27
N ASP A 46 -8.48 3.43 -10.28
CA ASP A 46 -9.69 2.59 -10.16
C ASP A 46 -10.64 3.07 -9.04
N TYR A 47 -10.73 4.38 -8.79
CA TYR A 47 -11.58 4.96 -7.72
C TYR A 47 -13.07 4.52 -7.78
N LEU A 48 -13.53 4.03 -8.94
CA LEU A 48 -14.88 3.49 -9.15
C LEU A 48 -14.99 1.96 -9.07
N GLY A 49 -13.87 1.21 -9.10
CA GLY A 49 -13.87 -0.25 -9.23
C GLY A 49 -13.03 -1.01 -8.20
N VAL A 50 -12.17 -0.34 -7.44
CA VAL A 50 -11.41 -0.98 -6.36
C VAL A 50 -12.27 -1.14 -5.12
N ASP A 51 -12.60 -2.40 -4.81
CA ASP A 51 -13.08 -2.74 -3.48
C ASP A 51 -11.93 -2.59 -2.48
N VAL A 52 -11.89 -1.43 -1.82
CA VAL A 52 -10.94 -1.09 -0.76
C VAL A 52 -10.94 -2.16 0.35
N THR A 53 -12.07 -2.85 0.55
CA THR A 53 -12.21 -3.95 1.52
C THR A 53 -11.31 -5.13 1.15
N VAL A 54 -11.20 -5.46 -0.15
CA VAL A 54 -10.31 -6.54 -0.64
C VAL A 54 -8.84 -6.16 -0.48
N VAL A 55 -8.48 -4.89 -0.71
CA VAL A 55 -7.10 -4.40 -0.53
C VAL A 55 -6.67 -4.51 0.94
N ILE A 56 -7.55 -4.14 1.87
CA ILE A 56 -7.30 -4.19 3.31
C ILE A 56 -7.28 -5.63 3.81
N LEU A 57 -8.29 -6.45 3.47
CA LEU A 57 -8.41 -7.82 3.96
C LEU A 57 -7.32 -8.74 3.41
N ARG A 58 -6.89 -8.58 2.16
CA ARG A 58 -5.83 -9.42 1.59
C ARG A 58 -4.47 -9.15 2.22
N HIS A 59 -4.20 -7.91 2.64
CA HIS A 59 -3.01 -7.61 3.44
C HIS A 59 -3.15 -8.16 4.87
N ALA A 60 -4.26 -7.91 5.56
CA ALA A 60 -4.45 -8.39 6.93
C ALA A 60 -4.40 -9.93 7.04
N ALA A 61 -5.00 -10.66 6.09
CA ALA A 61 -4.97 -12.12 6.06
C ALA A 61 -3.57 -12.72 5.84
N LEU A 62 -2.69 -12.03 5.10
CA LEU A 62 -1.29 -12.44 4.93
C LEU A 62 -0.46 -12.27 6.21
N TYR A 63 -0.88 -11.40 7.13
CA TYR A 63 -0.24 -11.23 8.43
C TYR A 63 -0.83 -12.13 9.54
N MET A 64 -2.04 -12.69 9.34
CA MET A 64 -2.67 -13.61 10.31
C MET A 64 -2.39 -15.10 10.04
N GLN A 65 -1.60 -15.44 9.01
CA GLN A 65 -1.12 -16.81 8.74
C GLN A 65 0.36 -17.01 9.11
N LYS A 66 0.91 -16.16 9.99
CA LYS A 66 2.23 -16.32 10.59
C LYS A 66 2.14 -16.41 12.10
#